data_AF-A0A7Z9GEQ3-F1
#
_entry.id   AF-A0A7Z9GEQ3-F1
#
_cell.length_a   1.000
_cell.length_b   1.000
_cell.length_c   1.000
_cell.angle_alpha   90.00
_cell.angle_beta   90.00
_cell.angle_gamma   90.00
#
_symmetry.space_group_name_H-M   'P 1'
#
loop_
_entity.id
_entity.type
_entity.pdbx_description
1 polymer ?
#
loop_
_entity_poly.entity_id
_entity_poly.type
_entity_poly.pdbx_seq_one_letter_code
_entity_poly.pdbx_strand_id
1 'polypeptide(L)'
;MRLGHPALIDLLQRAYSAEKAAAFAYIGHAASVSDPNAKAAIRQIEIDEWNHRSEVLQIMEAYDIPISKKYELKFHVLGRVISASCYVIGRFMPFYFAGRLESGNVCEYFRMMHFFHELGIKDHDEVLYEMGIKEKEHEVYFLDQIKEDKLLPLFEWIFSWGRSNGYNDVDLDKKYPIEESGKYCKSD
;
A
#
# COMPACT_ATOMS: atom_id res chain seq x y z
N MET A 1 -18.52 -5.62 17.97
CA MET A 1 -17.71 -5.71 19.22
C MET A 1 -16.72 -4.56 19.21
N ARG A 2 -16.57 -3.78 20.28
CA ARG A 2 -15.56 -2.69 20.27
C ARG A 2 -14.18 -3.25 20.55
N LEU A 3 -13.23 -3.01 19.65
CA LEU A 3 -11.85 -3.45 19.82
C LEU A 3 -11.16 -2.66 20.94
N GLY A 4 -10.45 -3.36 21.83
CA GLY A 4 -9.66 -2.78 22.91
C GLY A 4 -8.23 -2.41 22.51
N HIS A 5 -7.98 -2.12 21.23
CA HIS A 5 -6.62 -1.97 20.68
C HIS A 5 -6.46 -0.64 19.92
N PRO A 6 -6.08 0.46 20.61
CA PRO A 6 -6.02 1.80 20.02
C PRO A 6 -5.12 1.91 18.79
N ALA A 7 -3.99 1.19 18.77
CA ALA A 7 -3.07 1.22 17.63
C ALA A 7 -3.64 0.52 16.38
N LEU A 8 -4.52 -0.47 16.56
CA LEU A 8 -5.20 -1.15 15.45
C LEU A 8 -6.32 -0.26 14.90
N ILE A 9 -7.06 0.39 15.79
CA ILE A 9 -8.09 1.37 15.41
C ILE A 9 -7.48 2.51 14.60
N ASP A 10 -6.37 3.12 15.07
CA ASP A 10 -5.69 4.19 14.32
C ASP A 10 -5.16 3.68 12.96
N LEU A 11 -4.58 2.48 12.95
CA LEU A 11 -4.04 1.88 11.73
C LEU A 11 -5.14 1.63 10.68
N LEU A 12 -6.28 1.05 11.06
CA LEU A 12 -7.44 0.84 10.17
C LEU A 12 -8.00 2.16 9.63
N GLN A 13 -8.20 3.15 10.51
CA GLN A 13 -8.70 4.47 10.11
C GLN A 13 -7.75 5.19 9.14
N ARG A 14 -6.44 5.03 9.38
CA ARG A 14 -5.40 5.59 8.52
C ARG A 14 -5.38 4.88 7.17
N ALA A 15 -5.31 3.55 7.15
CA ALA A 15 -5.31 2.74 5.93
C ALA A 15 -6.52 3.06 5.06
N TYR A 16 -7.75 3.00 5.59
CA TYR A 16 -8.97 3.37 4.85
C TYR A 16 -8.89 4.73 4.14
N SER A 17 -8.23 5.71 4.77
CA SER A 17 -8.05 7.03 4.17
C SER A 17 -6.86 7.07 3.20
N ALA A 18 -5.80 6.33 3.47
CA ALA A 18 -4.59 6.22 2.67
C ALA A 18 -4.85 5.50 1.34
N GLU A 19 -5.66 4.45 1.30
CA GLU A 19 -6.09 3.77 0.06
C GLU A 19 -6.70 4.76 -0.93
N LYS A 20 -7.51 5.71 -0.45
CA LYS A 20 -8.06 6.78 -1.29
C LYS A 20 -6.97 7.68 -1.88
N ALA A 21 -5.92 7.96 -1.10
CA ALA A 21 -4.80 8.76 -1.59
C ALA A 21 -3.99 8.02 -2.65
N ALA A 22 -3.74 6.72 -2.44
CA ALA A 22 -3.09 5.83 -3.41
C ALA A 22 -3.90 5.77 -4.71
N ALA A 23 -5.20 5.51 -4.64
CA ALA A 23 -6.09 5.52 -5.80
C ALA A 23 -6.04 6.85 -6.56
N PHE A 24 -6.09 7.99 -5.88
CA PHE A 24 -5.95 9.30 -6.54
C PHE A 24 -4.58 9.50 -7.20
N ALA A 25 -3.50 9.06 -6.54
CA ALA A 25 -2.17 9.09 -7.11
C ALA A 25 -2.11 8.25 -8.40
N TYR A 26 -2.70 7.06 -8.41
CA TYR A 26 -2.72 6.18 -9.58
C TYR A 26 -3.60 6.68 -10.71
N ILE A 27 -4.73 7.35 -10.44
CA ILE A 27 -5.49 8.07 -11.46
C ILE A 27 -4.60 9.10 -12.17
N GLY A 28 -3.83 9.88 -11.40
CA GLY A 28 -2.94 10.90 -11.95
C GLY A 28 -1.76 10.29 -12.72
N HIS A 29 -1.18 9.23 -12.17
CA HIS A 29 -0.05 8.53 -12.76
C HIS A 29 -0.45 7.83 -14.08
N ALA A 30 -1.56 7.08 -14.10
CA ALA A 30 -2.07 6.47 -15.31
C ALA A 30 -2.37 7.52 -16.39
N ALA A 31 -2.89 8.68 -16.00
CA ALA A 31 -3.16 9.77 -16.94
C ALA A 31 -1.89 10.46 -17.46
N SER A 32 -0.79 10.48 -16.70
CA SER A 32 0.48 11.09 -17.12
C SER A 32 1.39 10.16 -17.94
N VAL A 33 1.15 8.84 -17.92
CA VAL A 33 1.93 7.85 -18.66
C VAL A 33 1.43 7.69 -20.10
N SER A 34 2.38 7.65 -21.05
CA SER A 34 2.08 7.46 -22.48
C SER A 34 1.96 5.99 -22.89
N ASP A 35 2.72 5.09 -22.27
CA ASP A 35 2.72 3.67 -22.62
C ASP A 35 1.36 3.03 -22.26
N PRO A 36 0.65 2.43 -23.23
CA PRO A 36 -0.69 1.89 -23.00
C PRO A 36 -0.70 0.69 -22.04
N ASN A 37 0.35 -0.15 -22.07
CA ASN A 37 0.43 -1.30 -21.18
C ASN A 37 0.63 -0.84 -19.73
N ALA A 38 1.55 0.09 -19.50
CA ALA A 38 1.77 0.67 -18.19
C ALA A 38 0.53 1.41 -17.66
N LYS A 39 -0.17 2.14 -18.55
CA LYS A 39 -1.44 2.81 -18.19
C LYS A 39 -2.51 1.81 -17.75
N ALA A 40 -2.65 0.69 -18.47
CA ALA A 40 -3.61 -0.35 -18.12
C ALA A 40 -3.24 -1.01 -16.78
N ALA A 41 -1.96 -1.31 -16.56
CA ALA A 41 -1.49 -1.87 -15.31
C ALA A 41 -1.69 -0.91 -14.11
N ILE A 42 -1.32 0.36 -14.24
CA ILE A 42 -1.54 1.37 -13.17
C ILE A 42 -3.04 1.54 -12.89
N ARG A 43 -3.89 1.46 -13.91
CA ARG A 43 -5.35 1.48 -13.72
C ARG A 43 -5.86 0.24 -12.98
N GLN A 44 -5.26 -0.93 -13.21
CA GLN A 44 -5.60 -2.11 -12.44
C GLN A 44 -5.21 -1.93 -10.96
N ILE A 45 -4.00 -1.41 -10.70
CA ILE A 45 -3.54 -1.06 -9.36
C ILE A 45 -4.52 -0.07 -8.70
N GLU A 46 -4.95 0.99 -9.40
CA GLU A 46 -5.99 1.91 -8.92
C GLU A 46 -7.28 1.19 -8.49
N ILE A 47 -7.74 0.21 -9.27
CA ILE A 47 -8.94 -0.56 -8.94
C ILE A 47 -8.70 -1.40 -7.67
N ASP A 48 -7.51 -1.98 -7.54
CA ASP A 48 -7.11 -2.74 -6.37
C ASP A 48 -7.12 -1.84 -5.11
N GLU A 49 -6.61 -0.60 -5.17
CA GLU A 49 -6.70 0.38 -4.05
C GLU A 49 -8.14 0.69 -3.63
N TRP A 50 -9.05 0.84 -4.59
CA TRP A 50 -10.47 1.05 -4.26
C TRP A 50 -11.08 -0.17 -3.58
N ASN A 51 -10.68 -1.37 -3.99
CA ASN A 51 -11.10 -2.61 -3.35
C ASN A 51 -10.50 -2.75 -1.94
N HIS A 52 -9.21 -2.48 -1.78
CA HIS A 52 -8.54 -2.44 -0.47
C HIS A 52 -9.27 -1.51 0.49
N ARG A 53 -9.64 -0.32 0.02
CA ARG A 53 -10.43 0.63 0.80
C ARG A 53 -11.78 0.06 1.25
N SER A 54 -12.44 -0.68 0.37
CA SER A 54 -13.72 -1.33 0.66
C SER A 54 -13.55 -2.46 1.69
N GLU A 55 -12.49 -3.26 1.59
CA GLU A 55 -12.20 -4.32 2.57
C GLU A 55 -11.89 -3.75 3.95
N VAL A 56 -11.05 -2.71 4.04
CA VAL A 56 -10.77 -2.04 5.32
C VAL A 56 -12.05 -1.45 5.91
N LEU A 57 -12.94 -0.90 5.09
CA LEU A 57 -14.23 -0.38 5.57
C LEU A 57 -15.10 -1.48 6.17
N GLN A 58 -15.21 -2.64 5.50
CA GLN A 58 -15.97 -3.78 6.01
C GLN A 58 -15.44 -4.25 7.37
N ILE A 59 -14.11 -4.32 7.52
CA ILE A 59 -13.47 -4.63 8.81
C ILE A 59 -13.83 -3.57 9.86
N MET A 60 -13.73 -2.28 9.52
CA MET A 60 -14.06 -1.19 10.44
C MET A 60 -15.53 -1.24 10.89
N GLU A 61 -16.46 -1.52 9.98
CA GLU A 61 -17.89 -1.64 10.25
C GLU A 61 -18.20 -2.82 11.19
N ALA A 62 -17.55 -3.98 11.00
CA ALA A 62 -17.72 -5.15 11.85
C ALA A 62 -17.41 -4.89 13.35
N TYR A 63 -16.57 -3.89 13.63
CA TYR A 63 -16.16 -3.51 14.99
C TYR A 63 -16.64 -2.13 15.43
N ASP A 64 -17.60 -1.53 14.72
CA ASP A 64 -18.14 -0.20 15.00
C ASP A 64 -17.05 0.90 15.05
N ILE A 65 -15.98 0.77 14.26
CA ILE A 65 -14.92 1.77 14.17
C ILE A 65 -15.37 2.88 13.23
N PRO A 66 -15.48 4.15 13.70
CA PRO A 66 -15.90 5.24 12.84
C PRO A 66 -14.79 5.65 11.87
N ILE A 67 -15.16 6.14 10.70
CA ILE A 67 -14.23 6.79 9.77
C ILE A 67 -13.68 8.07 10.40
N SER A 68 -12.34 8.23 10.36
CA SER A 68 -11.68 9.45 10.82
C SER A 68 -11.80 10.57 9.77
N LYS A 69 -12.67 11.55 10.01
CA LYS A 69 -12.83 12.73 9.13
C LYS A 69 -11.52 13.50 8.91
N LYS A 70 -10.64 13.51 9.93
CA LYS A 70 -9.33 14.16 9.86
C LYS A 70 -8.42 13.46 8.86
N TYR A 71 -8.31 12.13 8.94
CA TYR A 71 -7.53 11.36 7.97
C TYR A 71 -8.15 11.45 6.58
N GLU A 72 -9.47 11.34 6.48
CA GLU A 72 -10.17 11.46 5.20
C GLU A 72 -9.84 12.77 4.46
N LEU A 73 -9.85 13.91 5.17
CA LEU A 73 -9.48 15.20 4.59
C LEU A 73 -7.99 15.26 4.23
N LYS A 74 -7.11 14.85 5.17
CA LYS A 74 -5.65 14.88 4.97
C LYS A 74 -5.24 14.08 3.74
N PHE A 75 -5.68 12.83 3.64
CA PHE A 75 -5.32 11.93 2.56
C PHE A 75 -6.03 12.27 1.25
N HIS A 76 -7.25 12.82 1.29
CA HIS A 76 -7.88 13.38 0.09
C HIS A 76 -6.99 14.45 -0.55
N VAL A 77 -6.54 15.44 0.25
CA VAL A 77 -5.68 16.53 -0.25
C VAL A 77 -4.35 15.96 -0.74
N LEU A 78 -3.72 15.07 0.05
CA LEU A 78 -2.45 14.45 -0.31
C LEU A 78 -2.52 13.72 -1.66
N GLY A 79 -3.50 12.84 -1.84
CA GLY A 79 -3.66 12.08 -3.09
C GLY A 79 -3.90 12.98 -4.30
N ARG A 80 -4.69 14.05 -4.15
CA ARG A 80 -4.93 15.03 -5.24
C ARG A 80 -3.67 15.81 -5.60
N VAL A 81 -2.84 16.16 -4.63
CA VAL A 81 -1.56 16.85 -4.86
C VAL A 81 -0.57 15.91 -5.57
N ILE A 82 -0.46 14.65 -5.14
CA ILE A 82 0.38 13.64 -5.80
C ILE A 82 -0.11 13.40 -7.24
N SER A 83 -1.42 13.22 -7.42
CA SER A 83 -2.04 13.06 -8.73
C SER A 83 -1.67 14.19 -9.70
N ALA A 84 -1.70 15.44 -9.23
CA ALA A 84 -1.30 16.60 -10.03
C ALA A 84 0.21 16.66 -10.29
N SER A 85 1.04 16.25 -9.33
CA SER A 85 2.50 16.27 -9.49
C SER A 85 2.98 15.26 -10.55
N CYS A 86 2.27 14.15 -10.75
CA CYS A 86 2.58 13.14 -11.78
C CYS A 86 2.72 13.71 -13.20
N TYR A 87 2.13 14.86 -13.50
CA TYR A 87 2.22 15.51 -14.82
C TYR A 87 3.49 16.34 -15.02
N VAL A 88 4.20 16.70 -13.96
CA VAL A 88 5.31 17.67 -14.02
C VAL A 88 6.67 17.10 -13.60
N ILE A 89 6.68 15.99 -12.86
CA ILE A 89 7.93 15.41 -12.31
C ILE A 89 8.58 14.33 -13.19
N GLY A 90 8.13 14.21 -14.45
CA GLY A 90 8.65 13.26 -15.44
C GLY A 90 8.18 11.82 -15.22
N ARG A 91 8.75 10.86 -15.96
CA ARG A 91 8.39 9.43 -15.88
C ARG A 91 8.99 8.74 -14.66
N PHE A 92 10.27 8.97 -14.36
CA PHE A 92 10.97 8.18 -13.34
C PHE A 92 10.38 8.36 -11.93
N MET A 93 10.13 9.60 -11.50
CA MET A 93 9.73 9.89 -10.12
C MET A 93 8.37 9.28 -9.74
N PRO A 94 7.30 9.35 -10.56
CA PRO A 94 6.02 8.71 -10.23
C PRO A 94 6.14 7.21 -10.06
N PHE A 95 6.88 6.50 -10.94
CA PHE A 95 7.16 5.07 -10.76
C PHE A 95 7.97 4.79 -9.49
N TYR A 96 9.01 5.59 -9.23
CA TYR A 96 9.86 5.41 -8.05
C TYR A 96 9.08 5.59 -6.74
N PHE A 97 8.34 6.69 -6.61
CA PHE A 97 7.61 6.98 -5.39
C PHE A 97 6.37 6.10 -5.22
N ALA A 98 5.78 5.61 -6.31
CA ALA A 98 4.74 4.59 -6.24
C ALA A 98 5.27 3.29 -5.64
N GLY A 99 6.33 2.71 -6.21
CA GLY A 99 6.89 1.47 -5.66
C GLY A 99 7.38 1.62 -4.21
N ARG A 100 7.94 2.78 -3.86
CA ARG A 100 8.30 3.09 -2.47
C ARG A 100 7.09 3.16 -1.53
N LEU A 101 5.96 3.69 -2.00
CA LEU A 101 4.71 3.77 -1.24
C LEU A 101 4.17 2.36 -0.99
N GLU A 102 4.05 1.56 -2.04
CA GLU A 102 3.63 0.15 -1.99
C GLU A 102 4.49 -0.68 -1.04
N SER A 103 5.81 -0.49 -1.09
CA SER A 103 6.76 -1.17 -0.20
C SER A 103 6.43 -0.99 1.28
N GLY A 104 5.94 0.20 1.66
CA GLY A 104 5.53 0.52 3.02
C GLY A 104 4.16 -0.06 3.38
N ASN A 105 3.22 -0.03 2.43
CA ASN A 105 1.86 -0.53 2.62
C ASN A 105 1.80 -2.04 2.85
N VAL A 106 2.68 -2.81 2.19
CA VAL A 106 2.80 -4.28 2.40
C VAL A 106 2.78 -4.62 3.89
N CYS A 107 3.60 -3.94 4.70
CA CYS A 107 3.69 -4.21 6.12
C CYS A 107 2.54 -3.67 6.97
N GLU A 108 1.73 -2.72 6.47
CA GLU A 108 0.58 -2.22 7.21
C GLU A 108 -0.46 -3.32 7.42
N TYR A 109 -0.75 -4.14 6.40
CA TYR A 109 -1.72 -5.23 6.49
C TYR A 109 -1.24 -6.39 7.36
N PHE A 110 0.02 -6.82 7.24
CA PHE A 110 0.58 -7.83 8.14
C PHE A 110 0.62 -7.35 9.60
N ARG A 111 0.88 -6.06 9.84
CA ARG A 111 0.75 -5.50 11.20
C ARG A 111 -0.68 -5.49 11.72
N MET A 112 -1.68 -5.24 10.87
CA MET A 112 -3.07 -5.38 11.28
C MET A 112 -3.37 -6.81 11.70
N MET A 113 -2.88 -7.81 10.96
CA MET A 113 -3.01 -9.23 11.33
C MET A 113 -2.41 -9.51 12.70
N HIS A 114 -1.17 -9.05 12.96
CA HIS A 114 -0.53 -9.21 14.28
C HIS A 114 -1.38 -8.63 15.40
N PHE A 115 -1.94 -7.42 15.23
CA PHE A 115 -2.81 -6.81 16.23
C PHE A 115 -4.16 -7.53 16.39
N PHE A 116 -4.73 -8.10 15.32
CA PHE A 116 -5.91 -8.95 15.44
C PHE A 116 -5.59 -10.24 16.21
N HIS A 117 -4.43 -10.85 15.95
CA HIS A 117 -3.97 -12.05 16.67
C HIS A 117 -3.75 -11.79 18.16
N GLU A 118 -3.25 -10.61 18.53
CA GLU A 118 -3.14 -10.18 19.94
C GLU A 118 -4.51 -10.14 20.64
N LEU A 119 -5.59 -9.92 19.89
CA LEU A 119 -6.97 -9.97 20.38
C LEU A 119 -7.62 -11.36 20.23
N GLY A 120 -6.89 -12.35 19.72
CA GLY A 120 -7.41 -13.69 19.44
C GLY A 120 -8.35 -13.76 18.24
N ILE A 121 -8.34 -12.76 17.36
CA ILE A 121 -9.19 -12.66 16.17
C ILE A 121 -8.39 -13.09 14.95
N LYS A 122 -8.95 -14.00 14.13
CA LYS A 122 -8.33 -14.49 12.88
C LYS A 122 -9.22 -14.37 11.65
N ASP A 123 -10.45 -13.87 11.82
CA ASP A 123 -11.47 -13.80 10.77
C ASP A 123 -11.06 -12.90 9.59
N HIS A 124 -10.00 -12.10 9.75
CA HIS A 124 -9.48 -11.19 8.72
C HIS A 124 -8.14 -11.63 8.14
N ASP A 125 -7.63 -12.81 8.52
CA ASP A 125 -6.29 -13.24 8.12
C ASP A 125 -6.17 -13.39 6.61
N GLU A 126 -7.18 -14.00 5.97
CA GLU A 126 -7.19 -14.23 4.53
C GLU A 126 -7.17 -12.92 3.75
N VAL A 127 -8.12 -12.01 4.03
CA VAL A 127 -8.23 -10.74 3.32
C VAL A 127 -7.00 -9.86 3.53
N LEU A 128 -6.50 -9.74 4.77
CA LEU A 128 -5.32 -8.91 5.06
C LEU A 128 -4.05 -9.50 4.45
N TYR A 129 -3.92 -10.82 4.42
CA TYR A 129 -2.81 -11.50 3.75
C TYR A 129 -2.85 -11.23 2.25
N GLU A 130 -4.01 -11.42 1.61
CA GLU A 130 -4.17 -11.19 0.17
C GLU A 130 -3.85 -9.75 -0.22
N MET A 131 -4.34 -8.78 0.57
CA MET A 131 -4.00 -7.36 0.39
C MET A 131 -2.50 -7.11 0.53
N GLY A 132 -1.85 -7.61 1.59
CA GLY A 132 -0.41 -7.48 1.79
C GLY A 132 0.43 -8.08 0.66
N ILE A 133 0.00 -9.22 0.10
CA ILE A 133 0.64 -9.82 -1.08
C ILE A 133 0.39 -8.96 -2.34
N LYS A 134 -0.81 -8.38 -2.48
CA LYS A 134 -1.16 -7.54 -3.64
C LYS A 134 -0.30 -6.28 -3.70
N GLU A 135 -0.13 -5.57 -2.58
CA GLU A 135 0.78 -4.42 -2.49
C GLU A 135 2.23 -4.81 -2.86
N LYS A 136 2.65 -6.04 -2.53
CA LYS A 136 3.98 -6.52 -2.92
C LYS A 136 4.09 -6.72 -4.42
N GLU A 137 3.03 -7.23 -5.07
CA GLU A 137 2.95 -7.34 -6.52
C GLU A 137 3.02 -5.95 -7.19
N HIS A 138 2.36 -4.95 -6.61
CA HIS A 138 2.42 -3.57 -7.07
C HIS A 138 3.83 -2.97 -6.91
N GLU A 139 4.48 -3.15 -5.76
CA GLU A 139 5.87 -2.73 -5.51
C GLU A 139 6.81 -3.29 -6.59
N VAL A 140 6.74 -4.61 -6.83
CA VAL A 140 7.59 -5.30 -7.81
C VAL A 140 7.32 -4.78 -9.22
N TYR A 141 6.06 -4.55 -9.57
CA TYR A 141 5.70 -3.95 -10.86
C TYR A 141 6.35 -2.57 -11.02
N PHE A 142 6.21 -1.66 -10.05
CA PHE A 142 6.78 -0.32 -10.15
C PHE A 142 8.32 -0.34 -10.21
N LEU A 143 8.97 -1.21 -9.45
CA LEU A 143 10.42 -1.41 -9.52
C LEU A 143 10.84 -1.90 -10.91
N ASP A 144 10.14 -2.87 -11.49
CA ASP A 144 10.44 -3.41 -12.82
C ASP A 144 10.43 -2.33 -13.91
N GLN A 145 9.50 -1.38 -13.80
CA GLN A 145 9.37 -0.27 -14.75
C GLN A 145 10.57 0.69 -14.78
N ILE A 146 11.36 0.73 -13.71
CA ILE A 146 12.50 1.63 -13.55
C ILE A 146 13.81 0.92 -13.21
N LYS A 147 13.83 -0.42 -13.16
CA LYS A 147 15.00 -1.18 -12.69
C LYS A 147 16.26 -0.90 -13.49
N GLU A 148 16.13 -0.59 -14.78
CA GLU A 148 17.24 -0.25 -15.68
C GLU A 148 17.54 1.26 -15.77
N ASP A 149 16.79 2.10 -15.04
CA ASP A 149 16.99 3.55 -15.06
C ASP A 149 18.27 3.95 -14.29
N LYS A 150 19.03 4.88 -14.85
CA LYS A 150 20.31 5.35 -14.29
C LYS A 150 20.13 6.19 -13.03
N LEU A 151 18.93 6.71 -12.79
CA LEU A 151 18.61 7.47 -11.56
C LEU A 151 18.36 6.55 -10.36
N LEU A 152 18.02 5.27 -10.59
CA LEU A 152 17.65 4.35 -9.52
C LEU A 152 18.74 4.18 -8.45
N PRO A 153 20.03 3.96 -8.77
CA PRO A 153 21.06 3.82 -7.74
C PRO A 153 21.23 5.06 -6.87
N LEU A 154 21.07 6.26 -7.44
CA LEU A 154 21.15 7.52 -6.69
C LEU A 154 19.95 7.64 -5.74
N PHE A 155 18.74 7.40 -6.24
CA PHE A 155 17.53 7.52 -5.43
C PHE A 155 17.46 6.44 -4.35
N GLU A 156 17.90 5.21 -4.65
CA GLU A 156 18.01 4.14 -3.66
C GLU A 156 18.94 4.51 -2.52
N TRP A 157 20.07 5.17 -2.80
CA TRP A 157 20.96 5.67 -1.76
C TRP A 157 20.32 6.78 -0.89
N ILE A 158 19.53 7.68 -1.50
CA ILE A 158 18.91 8.81 -0.77
C ILE A 158 17.69 8.38 0.05
N PHE A 159 16.84 7.54 -0.53
CA PHE A 159 15.52 7.22 -0.01
C PHE A 159 15.40 5.78 0.48
N SER A 160 16.44 4.95 0.37
CA SER A 160 16.48 3.57 0.88
C SER A 160 15.38 2.66 0.31
N TRP A 161 15.04 2.84 -0.97
CA TRP A 161 14.16 1.94 -1.71
C TRP A 161 14.67 1.75 -3.15
N GLY A 162 14.76 0.52 -3.64
CA GLY A 162 15.27 0.23 -4.98
C GLY A 162 15.54 -1.26 -5.21
N ARG A 163 16.65 -1.58 -5.88
CA ARG A 163 16.96 -2.97 -6.28
C ARG A 163 17.27 -3.88 -5.10
N SER A 164 17.93 -3.33 -4.08
CA SER A 164 18.43 -4.08 -2.92
C SER A 164 17.79 -3.67 -1.61
N ASN A 165 17.09 -2.53 -1.58
CA ASN A 165 16.43 -2.01 -0.40
C ASN A 165 14.90 -1.99 -0.59
N GLY A 166 14.19 -2.45 0.42
CA GLY A 166 12.73 -2.37 0.53
C GLY A 166 12.33 -2.16 2.00
N TYR A 167 11.05 -1.89 2.25
CA TYR A 167 10.51 -1.69 3.60
C TYR A 167 9.74 -2.89 4.14
N ASN A 168 9.77 -4.01 3.43
CA ASN A 168 9.15 -5.26 3.80
C ASN A 168 10.08 -6.45 3.53
N ASP A 169 9.76 -7.58 4.13
CA ASP A 169 10.46 -8.86 4.03
C ASP A 169 9.70 -9.90 3.20
N VAL A 170 8.68 -9.47 2.45
CA VAL A 170 7.87 -10.35 1.60
C VAL A 170 8.63 -10.70 0.32
N ASP A 171 8.78 -12.00 0.06
CA ASP A 171 9.34 -12.56 -1.16
C ASP A 171 8.21 -13.32 -1.90
N LEU A 172 7.86 -12.86 -3.11
CA LEU A 172 6.79 -13.46 -3.91
C LEU A 172 7.14 -14.88 -4.38
N ASP A 173 8.43 -15.23 -4.47
CA ASP A 173 8.88 -16.57 -4.85
C ASP A 173 8.90 -17.53 -3.64
N LYS A 174 8.84 -17.00 -2.42
CA LYS A 174 8.91 -17.76 -1.16
C LYS A 174 7.85 -17.28 -0.17
N LYS A 175 6.59 -17.33 -0.62
CA LYS A 175 5.44 -16.98 0.21
C LYS A 175 5.31 -17.92 1.41
N TYR A 176 5.27 -17.37 2.63
CA TYR A 176 4.83 -18.13 3.79
C TYR A 176 3.33 -18.40 3.67
N PRO A 177 2.84 -19.57 4.12
CA PRO A 177 1.41 -19.81 4.20
C PRO A 177 0.74 -18.83 5.18
N ILE A 178 -0.57 -18.63 5.07
CA ILE A 178 -1.33 -17.62 5.85
C ILE A 178 -1.16 -17.85 7.35
N GLU A 179 -1.11 -19.10 7.79
CA GLU A 179 -0.92 -19.49 9.19
C GLU A 179 0.45 -19.07 9.75
N GLU A 180 1.42 -18.85 8.86
CA GLU A 180 2.78 -18.40 9.18
C GLU A 180 3.02 -16.94 8.77
N SER A 181 1.98 -16.21 8.34
CA SER A 181 2.05 -14.77 8.01
C SER A 181 2.56 -13.90 9.17
N GLY A 182 2.43 -14.40 10.40
CA GLY A 182 3.10 -13.91 11.62
C GLY A 182 4.61 -13.68 11.49
N LYS A 183 5.24 -14.26 10.45
CA LYS A 183 6.66 -14.11 10.15
C LYS A 183 6.99 -12.84 9.37
N TYR A 184 6.04 -12.29 8.60
CA TYR A 184 6.24 -11.07 7.83
C TYR A 184 6.15 -9.83 8.70
N CYS A 185 6.97 -8.83 8.34
CA CYS A 185 6.92 -7.49 8.90
C CYS A 185 6.88 -7.50 10.43
N LYS A 186 7.71 -8.34 11.05
CA LYS A 186 7.85 -8.36 12.51
C LYS A 186 8.32 -6.98 12.95
N SER A 187 7.59 -6.42 13.90
CA SER A 187 7.97 -5.19 14.57
C SER A 187 9.31 -5.41 15.28
N ASP A 188 10.34 -4.65 14.92
CA ASP A 188 11.42 -4.30 15.84
C ASP A 188 10.93 -3.28 16.89
#